data_AF-A0A0B1ZW00-F1
#
_entry.id   AF-A0A0B1ZW00-F1
#
_cell.length_a   1.000
_cell.length_b   1.000
_cell.length_c   1.000
_cell.angle_alpha   90.00
_cell.angle_beta   90.00
_cell.angle_gamma   90.00
#
_symmetry.space_group_name_H-M   'P 1'
#
loop_
_entity.id
_entity.type
_entity.pdbx_description
1 polymer ?
#
loop_
_entity_poly.entity_id
_entity_poly.type
_entity_poly.pdbx_seq_one_letter_code
_entity_poly.pdbx_strand_id
1 'polypeptide(L)'
;MGTDFKEKSKKSFEKCWDNAALDANTPDLFSKTPDRAPNRFEAEALGNAQVEIGESVAVRMEGDRLIGRRGISPVLVIASPSPTLIQSVEQGCNIARADIVAADPISGVFEVTIS
;
A
#
# COMPACT_ATOMS: atom_id res chain seq x y z
N MET A 1 22.78 -71.27 13.72
CA MET A 1 21.84 -70.25 14.22
C MET A 1 22.51 -68.88 14.13
N GLY A 2 21.87 -67.88 13.52
CA GLY A 2 21.89 -66.54 14.12
C GLY A 2 22.34 -65.30 13.34
N THR A 3 22.74 -65.35 12.06
CA THR A 3 23.25 -64.12 11.40
C THR A 3 22.67 -63.80 10.02
N ASP A 4 22.20 -64.76 9.24
CA ASP A 4 21.76 -64.48 7.85
C ASP A 4 20.33 -63.92 7.71
N PHE A 5 19.64 -63.66 8.82
CA PHE A 5 18.26 -63.13 8.79
C PHE A 5 18.19 -61.60 8.88
N LYS A 6 19.28 -60.93 9.29
CA LYS A 6 19.28 -59.49 9.56
C LYS A 6 19.56 -58.61 8.33
N GLU A 7 20.11 -59.14 7.25
CA GLU A 7 20.41 -58.34 6.05
C GLU A 7 19.25 -58.23 5.06
N LYS A 8 18.25 -59.12 5.12
CA LYS A 8 17.09 -59.10 4.20
C LYS A 8 15.93 -58.18 4.61
N SER A 9 16.03 -57.48 5.75
CA SER A 9 14.94 -56.65 6.29
C SER A 9 15.20 -55.14 6.21
N LYS A 10 16.08 -54.66 5.33
CA LYS A 10 16.14 -53.23 5.01
C LYS A 10 15.01 -52.89 4.04
N LYS A 11 13.92 -52.31 4.56
CA LYS A 11 12.88 -51.68 3.73
C LYS A 11 13.53 -50.59 2.87
N SER A 12 13.67 -50.83 1.57
CA SER A 12 14.22 -49.88 0.59
C SER A 12 13.17 -48.87 0.11
N PHE A 13 12.38 -48.32 1.02
CA PHE A 13 11.41 -47.28 0.68
C PHE A 13 11.54 -46.14 1.69
N GLU A 14 12.43 -45.21 1.38
CA GLU A 14 12.24 -43.84 1.82
C GLU A 14 11.06 -43.28 1.02
N LYS A 15 9.96 -42.96 1.72
CA LYS A 15 8.94 -42.08 1.15
C LYS A 15 9.59 -40.71 1.01
N CYS A 16 10.19 -40.45 -0.15
CA CYS A 16 10.51 -39.12 -0.60
C CYS A 16 9.17 -38.43 -0.87
N TRP A 17 8.61 -37.82 0.17
CA TRP A 17 7.51 -36.89 -0.02
C TRP A 17 8.11 -35.72 -0.79
N ASP A 18 7.62 -35.53 -2.01
CA ASP A 18 8.04 -34.43 -2.85
C ASP A 18 7.62 -33.14 -2.14
N ASN A 19 8.56 -32.49 -1.45
CA ASN A 19 8.28 -31.28 -0.67
C ASN A 19 7.69 -30.18 -1.57
N ALA A 20 8.01 -30.20 -2.87
CA ALA A 20 7.40 -29.33 -3.87
C ALA A 20 5.88 -29.56 -4.02
N ALA A 21 5.40 -30.80 -3.88
CA ALA A 21 3.98 -31.12 -3.91
C ALA A 21 3.26 -30.74 -2.60
N LEU A 22 4.00 -30.65 -1.48
CA LEU A 22 3.50 -30.15 -0.20
C LEU A 22 3.35 -28.62 -0.23
N ASP A 23 4.36 -27.91 -0.74
CA ASP A 23 4.34 -26.45 -0.90
C ASP A 23 3.24 -26.00 -1.88
N ALA A 24 3.09 -26.70 -3.01
CA ALA A 24 2.04 -26.39 -3.99
C ALA A 24 0.61 -26.68 -3.48
N ASN A 25 0.46 -27.57 -2.49
CA ASN A 25 -0.82 -27.88 -1.85
C ASN A 25 -1.09 -27.04 -0.59
N THR A 26 -0.19 -26.13 -0.21
CA THR A 26 -0.42 -25.25 0.93
C THR A 26 -1.23 -24.04 0.45
N PRO A 27 -2.53 -23.92 0.80
CA PRO A 27 -3.36 -22.80 0.36
C PRO A 27 -2.85 -21.51 1.01
N ASP A 28 -2.20 -20.64 0.24
CA ASP A 28 -1.61 -19.37 0.67
C ASP A 28 -2.60 -18.19 0.63
N LEU A 29 -3.90 -18.49 0.44
CA LEU A 29 -4.99 -17.53 0.26
C LEU A 29 -5.11 -16.49 1.40
N PHE A 30 -4.59 -16.80 2.59
CA PHE A 30 -4.64 -15.92 3.77
C PHE A 30 -3.27 -15.55 4.33
N SER A 31 -2.17 -16.06 3.75
CA SER A 31 -0.79 -15.77 4.18
C SER A 31 -0.12 -14.68 3.34
N LYS A 32 -0.75 -14.24 2.25
CA LYS A 32 -0.37 -13.00 1.57
C LYS A 32 -0.77 -11.79 2.40
N THR A 33 0.18 -11.26 3.16
CA THR A 33 0.12 -9.86 3.59
C THR A 33 0.03 -9.00 2.34
N PRO A 34 -0.99 -8.14 2.19
CA PRO A 34 -1.06 -7.22 1.05
C PRO A 34 0.19 -6.34 1.08
N ASP A 35 1.02 -6.43 0.04
CA ASP A 35 2.36 -5.81 -0.02
C ASP A 35 2.35 -4.28 0.10
N ARG A 36 1.19 -3.64 -0.09
CA ARG A 36 0.93 -2.22 0.19
C ARG A 36 -0.54 -1.94 -0.05
N ALA A 37 -1.28 -1.56 0.98
CA ALA A 37 -2.46 -0.75 0.74
C ALA A 37 -1.98 0.58 0.15
N PRO A 38 -2.55 1.08 -0.97
CA PRO A 38 -2.21 2.42 -1.45
C PRO A 38 -2.54 3.42 -0.33
N ASN A 39 -1.55 4.23 0.07
CA ASN A 39 -1.76 5.30 1.05
C ASN A 39 -2.66 6.36 0.41
N ARG A 40 -3.97 6.18 0.56
CA ARG A 40 -5.00 7.11 0.11
C ARG A 40 -5.40 8.00 1.27
N PHE A 41 -5.50 9.28 0.98
CA PHE A 41 -5.91 10.31 1.93
C PHE A 41 -7.12 11.05 1.39
N GLU A 42 -8.01 11.46 2.29
CA GLU A 42 -9.16 12.28 1.97
C GLU A 42 -8.73 13.73 1.82
N ALA A 43 -9.11 14.33 0.70
CA ALA A 43 -8.89 15.73 0.38
C ALA A 43 -10.20 16.41 -0.01
N GLU A 44 -10.34 17.67 0.37
CA GLU A 44 -11.47 18.51 0.02
C GLU A 44 -11.01 19.59 -0.95
N ALA A 45 -11.83 19.90 -1.96
CA ALA A 45 -11.55 21.04 -2.84
C ALA A 45 -11.68 22.35 -2.06
N LEU A 46 -10.70 23.25 -2.24
CA LEU A 46 -10.74 24.59 -1.65
C LEU A 46 -11.57 25.52 -2.56
N GLY A 47 -12.71 25.96 -2.05
CA GLY A 47 -13.63 26.84 -2.78
C GLY A 47 -14.29 26.12 -3.97
N ASN A 48 -14.31 26.76 -5.14
CA ASN A 48 -14.87 26.20 -6.39
C ASN A 48 -13.78 25.68 -7.34
N ALA A 49 -12.64 25.24 -6.80
CA ALA A 49 -11.56 24.71 -7.62
C ALA A 49 -12.04 23.43 -8.34
N GLN A 50 -11.92 23.41 -9.67
CA GLN A 50 -12.19 22.21 -10.46
C GLN A 50 -10.97 21.30 -10.41
N VAL A 51 -11.14 20.17 -9.73
CA VAL A 51 -10.13 19.14 -9.52
C VAL A 51 -10.59 17.89 -10.27
N GLU A 52 -9.72 17.33 -11.12
CA GLU A 52 -10.04 16.17 -11.96
C GLU A 52 -9.28 14.93 -11.53
N ILE A 53 -9.88 13.75 -11.73
CA ILE A 53 -9.21 12.47 -11.49
C ILE A 53 -8.05 12.31 -12.48
N GLY A 54 -6.90 11.89 -11.96
CA GLY A 54 -5.66 11.75 -12.73
C GLY A 54 -4.81 13.02 -12.75
N GLU A 55 -5.27 14.12 -12.17
CA GLU A 55 -4.48 15.33 -12.01
C GLU A 55 -3.41 15.16 -10.92
N SER A 56 -2.25 15.79 -11.13
CA SER A 56 -1.19 15.91 -10.12
C SER A 56 -1.11 17.33 -9.59
N VAL A 57 -1.03 17.48 -8.26
CA VAL A 57 -0.86 18.77 -7.59
C VAL A 57 0.36 18.75 -6.67
N ALA A 58 0.93 19.93 -6.44
CA ALA A 58 1.99 20.10 -5.45
C ALA A 58 1.35 20.31 -4.08
N VAL A 59 1.59 19.42 -3.12
CA VAL A 59 1.13 19.56 -1.75
C VAL A 59 2.23 20.23 -0.93
N ARG A 60 1.86 21.25 -0.18
CA ARG A 60 2.76 22.00 0.69
C ARG A 60 2.21 22.04 2.11
N MET A 61 3.10 21.94 3.10
CA MET A 61 2.76 22.25 4.48
C MET A 61 2.58 23.75 4.66
N GLU A 62 1.40 24.17 5.10
CA GLU A 62 1.07 25.53 5.49
C GLU A 62 0.52 25.53 6.91
N GLY A 63 1.39 25.84 7.88
CA GLY A 63 1.08 25.65 9.29
C GLY A 63 0.94 24.15 9.61
N ASP A 64 -0.22 23.74 10.11
CA ASP A 64 -0.55 22.36 10.48
C ASP A 64 -1.45 21.67 9.43
N ARG A 65 -1.48 22.20 8.20
CA ARG A 65 -2.33 21.69 7.12
C ARG A 65 -1.51 21.40 5.87
N LEU A 66 -1.91 20.35 5.16
CA LEU A 66 -1.38 20.05 3.84
C LEU A 66 -2.32 20.65 2.78
N ILE A 67 -1.79 21.61 2.02
CA ILE A 67 -2.53 22.32 0.97
C ILE A 67 -1.97 21.92 -0.39
N GLY A 68 -2.81 21.35 -1.24
CA GLY A 68 -2.50 21.10 -2.63
C GLY A 68 -2.69 22.37 -3.47
N ARG A 69 -1.70 22.67 -4.30
CA ARG A 69 -1.65 23.85 -5.16
C ARG A 69 -1.43 23.44 -6.61
N ARG A 70 -2.15 24.12 -7.51
CA ARG A 70 -1.89 24.13 -8.96
C ARG A 70 -1.11 25.42 -9.27
N GLY A 71 0.21 25.31 -9.36
CA GLY A 71 1.09 26.47 -9.44
C GLY A 71 1.02 27.31 -8.16
N ILE A 72 0.50 28.54 -8.26
CA ILE A 72 0.33 29.43 -7.10
C ILE A 72 -1.06 29.33 -6.45
N SER A 73 -2.02 28.70 -7.11
CA SER A 73 -3.41 28.67 -6.66
C SER A 73 -3.65 27.47 -5.74
N PRO A 74 -4.14 27.65 -4.51
CA PRO A 74 -4.57 26.53 -3.67
C PRO A 74 -5.85 25.92 -4.26
N VAL A 75 -5.87 24.60 -4.39
CA VAL A 75 -6.97 23.86 -5.02
C VAL A 75 -7.57 22.79 -4.11
N LEU A 76 -6.79 22.23 -3.18
CA LEU A 76 -7.27 21.21 -2.27
C LEU A 76 -6.61 21.30 -0.89
N VAL A 77 -7.27 20.74 0.11
CA VAL A 77 -6.74 20.57 1.47
C VAL A 77 -6.94 19.14 1.91
N ILE A 78 -5.92 18.54 2.52
CA ILE A 78 -6.04 17.19 3.09
C ILE A 78 -6.73 17.32 4.44
N ALA A 79 -7.90 16.70 4.60
CA ALA A 79 -8.78 16.90 5.75
C ALA A 79 -8.21 16.28 7.03
N SER A 80 -7.62 15.09 6.93
CA SER A 80 -7.08 14.33 8.08
C SER A 80 -5.76 13.65 7.72
N PRO A 81 -4.65 14.40 7.63
CA PRO A 81 -3.35 13.82 7.35
C PRO A 81 -2.88 12.96 8.53
N SER A 82 -2.32 11.78 8.24
CA SER A 82 -1.72 10.95 9.28
C SER A 82 -0.46 11.64 9.84
N PRO A 83 -0.11 11.46 11.13
CA PRO A 83 1.13 12.01 11.69
C PRO A 83 2.38 11.54 10.94
N THR A 84 2.33 10.30 10.42
CA THR A 84 3.39 9.73 9.59
C THR A 84 3.56 10.46 8.25
N LEU A 85 2.45 10.89 7.64
CA LEU A 85 2.48 11.67 6.41
C LEU A 85 3.09 13.04 6.66
N ILE A 86 2.65 13.73 7.72
CA ILE A 86 3.18 15.05 8.09
C ILE A 86 4.71 14.98 8.25
N GLN A 87 5.20 14.02 9.05
CA GLN A 87 6.64 13.83 9.25
C GLN A 87 7.39 13.56 7.94
N SER A 88 6.80 12.76 7.04
CA SER A 88 7.40 12.48 5.73
C SER A 88 7.50 13.73 4.87
N VAL A 89 6.48 14.60 4.88
CA VAL A 89 6.48 15.85 4.11
C VAL A 89 7.42 16.88 4.73
N GLU A 90 7.49 16.96 6.07
CA GLU A 90 8.44 17.82 6.78
C GLU A 90 9.90 17.46 6.47
N GLN A 91 10.22 16.17 6.43
CA GLN A 91 11.54 15.66 6.01
C GLN A 91 11.83 15.97 4.54
N GLY A 92 10.80 15.98 3.69
CA GLY A 92 10.86 16.29 2.26
C GLY A 92 10.88 17.79 1.92
N CYS A 93 11.38 18.65 2.81
CA CYS A 93 11.39 20.12 2.62
C CYS A 93 9.99 20.75 2.53
N ASN A 94 9.00 20.20 3.24
CA ASN A 94 7.63 20.71 3.33
C ASN A 94 6.84 20.68 2.01
N ILE A 95 7.30 19.93 1.01
CA ILE A 95 6.65 19.80 -0.31
C ILE A 95 6.58 18.33 -0.68
N ALA A 96 5.43 17.91 -1.20
CA ALA A 96 5.21 16.58 -1.77
C ALA A 96 4.37 16.69 -3.05
N ARG A 97 4.30 15.60 -3.82
CA ARG A 97 3.39 15.51 -4.96
C ARG A 97 2.20 14.63 -4.56
N ALA A 98 1.00 15.07 -4.90
CA ALA A 98 -0.19 14.25 -4.76
C ALA A 98 -0.89 14.07 -6.10
N ASP A 99 -1.35 12.85 -6.34
CA ASP A 99 -2.14 12.48 -7.51
C ASP A 99 -3.57 12.18 -7.06
N ILE A 100 -4.56 12.75 -7.75
CA ILE A 100 -5.97 12.52 -7.47
C ILE A 100 -6.40 11.21 -8.12
N VAL A 101 -6.81 10.24 -7.30
CA VAL A 101 -7.11 8.88 -7.74
C VAL A 101 -8.61 8.66 -7.89
N ALA A 102 -9.41 9.25 -7.01
CA ALA A 102 -10.86 9.14 -7.07
C ALA A 102 -11.53 10.44 -6.58
N ALA A 103 -12.79 10.61 -6.96
CA ALA A 103 -13.65 11.68 -6.50
C ALA A 103 -15.01 11.08 -6.14
N ASP A 104 -15.54 11.45 -4.98
CA ASP A 104 -16.91 11.17 -4.60
C ASP A 104 -17.80 12.36 -5.02
N PRO A 105 -18.69 12.18 -6.01
CA PRO A 105 -19.50 13.28 -6.55
C PRO A 105 -20.61 13.75 -5.59
N ILE A 106 -20.95 12.97 -4.56
CA ILE A 106 -22.03 13.32 -3.61
C ILE A 106 -21.44 14.16 -2.47
N SER A 107 -20.31 13.72 -1.92
CA SER A 107 -19.66 14.40 -0.79
C SER A 107 -18.70 15.52 -1.22
N GLY A 108 -18.23 15.50 -2.48
CA GLY A 108 -17.22 16.44 -2.96
C GLY A 108 -15.82 16.15 -2.40
N VAL A 109 -15.62 14.96 -1.81
CA VAL A 109 -14.34 14.50 -1.27
C VAL A 109 -13.55 13.80 -2.37
N PHE A 110 -12.24 14.04 -2.39
CA PHE A 110 -11.29 13.44 -3.31
C PHE A 110 -10.38 12.48 -2.56
N GLU A 111 -10.07 11.34 -3.17
CA GLU A 111 -9.01 10.46 -2.68
C GLU A 111 -7.71 10.81 -3.39
N VAL A 112 -6.68 11.17 -2.62
CA VAL A 112 -5.35 11.50 -3.13
C VAL A 112 -4.31 10.50 -2.67
N THR A 113 -3.35 10.19 -3.54
CA THR A 113 -2.16 9.41 -3.20
C THR A 113 -0.94 10.32 -3.24
N ILE A 114 -0.06 10.20 -2.25
CA ILE A 114 1.10 11.08 -2.10
C ILE A 114 2.37 10.27 -2.35
N SER A 115 3.26 10.81 -3.19
CA SER A 115 4.53 10.21 -3.60
C SER A 115 5.73 11.04 -3.15
#